data_AF-A0A6I6F944-F1
#
_entry.id   AF-A0A6I6F944-F1
#
_cell.length_a   1.000
_cell.length_b   1.000
_cell.length_c   1.000
_cell.angle_alpha   90.00
_cell.angle_beta   90.00
_cell.angle_gamma   90.00
#
_symmetry.space_group_name_H-M   'P 1'
#
loop_
_entity.id
_entity.type
_entity.pdbx_description
1 polymer ?
#
loop_
_entity_poly.entity_id
_entity_poly.type
_entity_poly.pdbx_seq_one_letter_code
_entity_poly.pdbx_strand_id
1 'polypeptide(L)'
;MPVIEEYVKADGTVVGKHIRLPAGARRQTAIAGMIVAGVLLFGSGNTTTGAGPQPGQNRLPRPQSTVVYPIKWPGWDRPVVHPTPTVSYPIVFPTSGSGR
;
A
#
# COMPACT_ATOMS: atom_id res chain seq x y z
N MET A 1 -5.21 -9.91 8.67
CA MET A 1 -4.60 -9.58 7.36
C MET A 1 -5.23 -8.30 6.84
N PRO A 2 -4.48 -7.33 6.28
CA PRO A 2 -5.08 -6.10 5.79
C PRO A 2 -5.84 -6.37 4.48
N VAL A 3 -7.16 -6.45 4.59
CA VAL A 3 -8.08 -6.45 3.45
C VAL A 3 -8.32 -5.00 3.10
N ILE A 4 -8.04 -4.63 1.84
CA ILE A 4 -8.38 -3.30 1.33
C ILE A 4 -9.79 -3.42 0.77
N GLU A 5 -10.71 -2.68 1.37
CA GLU A 5 -12.09 -2.58 0.90
C GLU A 5 -12.15 -1.82 -0.43
N GLU A 6 -13.27 -1.96 -1.11
CA GLU A 6 -13.51 -1.19 -2.33
C GLU A 6 -13.66 0.29 -1.96
N TYR A 7 -12.91 1.16 -2.65
CA TYR A 7 -13.02 2.61 -2.44
C TYR A 7 -12.79 3.35 -3.75
N VAL A 8 -13.39 4.54 -3.82
CA VAL A 8 -13.21 5.47 -4.94
C VAL A 8 -12.15 6.48 -4.52
N LYS A 9 -11.08 6.60 -5.31
CA LYS A 9 -10.05 7.63 -5.10
C LYS A 9 -10.60 9.02 -5.43
N ALA A 10 -9.99 10.08 -4.89
CA ALA A 10 -10.35 11.46 -5.20
C ALA A 10 -10.26 11.81 -6.71
N ASP A 11 -9.45 11.03 -7.45
CA ASP A 11 -9.26 11.07 -8.90
C ASP A 11 -10.34 10.29 -9.69
N GLY A 12 -11.41 9.82 -9.04
CA GLY A 12 -12.49 9.05 -9.67
C GLY A 12 -12.15 7.59 -10.02
N THR A 13 -10.90 7.17 -9.80
CA THR A 13 -10.47 5.79 -10.04
C THR A 13 -11.04 4.83 -8.97
N VAL A 14 -11.79 3.82 -9.42
CA VAL A 14 -12.36 2.78 -8.56
C VAL A 14 -11.29 1.74 -8.24
N VAL A 15 -11.01 1.53 -6.96
CA VAL A 15 -10.09 0.48 -6.49
C VAL A 15 -10.90 -0.68 -5.96
N GLY A 16 -10.83 -1.80 -6.68
CA GLY A 16 -11.46 -3.05 -6.25
C GLY A 16 -10.84 -3.63 -4.98
N LYS A 17 -11.66 -4.38 -4.24
CA LYS A 17 -11.27 -5.10 -3.04
C LYS A 17 -10.10 -6.05 -3.32
N HIS A 18 -9.01 -5.93 -2.57
CA HIS A 18 -7.86 -6.84 -2.73
C HIS A 18 -7.14 -7.13 -1.40
N ILE A 19 -6.49 -8.29 -1.35
CA ILE A 19 -5.74 -8.76 -0.19
C ILE A 19 -4.25 -8.61 -0.48
N ARG A 20 -3.51 -8.00 0.46
CA ARG A 20 -2.05 -7.91 0.38
C ARG A 20 -1.42 -9.07 1.14
N LEU A 21 -0.84 -9.99 0.39
CA LEU A 21 0.02 -11.05 0.92
C LEU A 21 1.45 -10.48 1.07
N PRO A 22 2.15 -10.71 2.20
CA PRO A 22 3.54 -10.29 2.38
C PRO A 22 4.44 -10.94 1.33
N ALA A 23 5.54 -10.26 0.97
CA ALA A 23 6.50 -10.77 0.00
C ALA A 23 7.00 -12.17 0.44
N GLY A 24 6.81 -13.16 -0.42
CA GLY A 24 7.12 -14.58 -0.14
C GLY A 24 5.91 -15.47 0.19
N ALA A 25 4.80 -14.92 0.72
CA ALA A 25 3.63 -15.73 1.11
C ALA A 25 2.77 -16.22 -0.07
N ARG A 26 2.86 -15.58 -1.25
CA ARG A 26 2.11 -15.98 -2.45
C ARG A 26 2.51 -17.36 -2.96
N ARG A 27 3.82 -17.68 -2.95
CA ARG A 27 4.31 -18.97 -3.45
C ARG A 27 3.94 -20.11 -2.51
N GLN A 28 4.05 -19.89 -1.20
CA GLN A 28 3.71 -20.89 -0.20
C GLN A 28 2.20 -21.18 -0.14
N THR A 29 1.36 -20.15 -0.22
CA THR A 29 -0.11 -20.32 -0.29
C THR A 29 -0.55 -20.99 -1.58
N ALA A 30 0.07 -20.69 -2.72
CA ALA A 30 -0.21 -21.39 -3.98
C ALA A 30 0.14 -22.89 -3.91
N ILE A 31 1.31 -23.24 -3.34
CA ILE A 31 1.72 -24.64 -3.17
C ILE A 31 0.78 -25.37 -2.21
N ALA A 32 0.46 -24.78 -1.05
CA ALA A 32 -0.47 -25.36 -0.09
C ALA A 32 -1.87 -25.57 -0.70
N GLY A 33 -2.36 -24.59 -1.46
CA GLY A 33 -3.63 -24.69 -2.18
C GLY A 33 -3.64 -25.83 -3.21
N MET A 34 -2.56 -26.00 -3.97
CA MET A 34 -2.42 -27.11 -4.92
C MET A 34 -2.42 -28.48 -4.22
N ILE A 35 -1.75 -28.61 -3.07
CA ILE A 35 -1.74 -29.84 -2.29
C ILE A 35 -3.15 -30.18 -1.80
N VAL A 36 -3.86 -29.20 -1.21
CA VAL A 36 -5.23 -29.40 -0.73
C VAL A 36 -6.18 -29.77 -1.88
N ALA A 37 -6.08 -29.07 -3.01
CA ALA A 37 -6.88 -29.40 -4.20
C ALA A 37 -6.56 -30.80 -4.73
N GLY A 38 -5.28 -31.20 -4.75
CA GLY A 38 -4.85 -32.54 -5.14
C GLY A 38 -5.44 -33.61 -4.22
N VAL A 39 -5.37 -33.43 -2.90
CA VAL A 39 -5.97 -34.35 -1.92
C VAL A 39 -7.49 -34.42 -2.09
N LEU A 40 -8.16 -33.29 -2.37
CA LEU A 40 -9.60 -33.26 -2.56
C LEU A 40 -10.04 -33.99 -3.84
N LEU A 41 -9.27 -33.84 -4.93
CA LEU A 41 -9.57 -34.42 -6.25
C LEU A 41 -9.13 -35.88 -6.37
N PHE A 42 -8.06 -36.29 -5.70
CA PHE A 42 -7.49 -37.65 -5.78
C PHE A 42 -7.75 -38.52 -4.53
N GLY A 43 -8.16 -37.94 -3.40
CA GLY A 43 -8.28 -38.64 -2.11
C GLY A 43 -9.72 -38.89 -1.62
N SER A 44 -10.75 -38.67 -2.44
CA SER A 44 -12.14 -38.71 -1.99
C SER A 44 -12.69 -40.12 -1.83
N GLY A 45 -12.39 -40.74 -0.67
CA GLY A 45 -12.98 -41.99 -0.22
C GLY A 45 -13.74 -41.90 1.10
N ASN A 46 -13.94 -40.72 1.72
CA ASN A 46 -14.83 -40.47 2.88
C ASN A 46 -14.45 -39.20 3.68
N THR A 47 -14.84 -38.01 3.25
CA THR A 47 -14.97 -36.88 4.19
C THR A 47 -16.29 -36.15 3.95
N THR A 48 -17.26 -36.57 4.76
CA THR A 48 -18.58 -35.98 4.94
C THR A 48 -18.50 -34.47 5.13
N THR A 49 -19.18 -33.79 4.21
CA THR A 49 -19.92 -32.52 4.35
C THR A 49 -20.14 -32.02 5.78
N GLY A 50 -19.76 -30.77 6.04
CA GLY A 50 -20.20 -30.07 7.24
C GLY A 50 -19.60 -28.69 7.47
N ALA A 51 -19.85 -27.72 6.58
CA ALA A 51 -19.76 -26.30 6.92
C ALA A 51 -20.64 -25.48 5.96
N GLY A 52 -21.97 -25.56 6.17
CA GLY A 52 -22.90 -24.59 5.59
C GLY A 52 -22.66 -23.18 6.16
N PRO A 53 -23.05 -22.12 5.44
CA PRO A 53 -22.92 -20.75 5.94
C PRO A 53 -23.95 -20.53 7.05
N GLN A 54 -23.50 -20.47 8.31
CA GLN A 54 -24.35 -20.12 9.43
C GLN A 54 -24.59 -18.59 9.43
N PRO A 55 -25.84 -18.11 9.27
CA PRO A 55 -26.14 -16.69 9.38
C PRO A 55 -26.28 -16.35 10.86
N GLY A 56 -25.25 -15.72 11.41
CA GLY A 56 -25.27 -15.20 12.77
C GLY A 56 -24.03 -15.58 13.56
N GLN A 57 -23.45 -14.59 14.22
CA GLN A 57 -22.32 -14.66 15.15
C GLN A 57 -20.93 -14.83 14.51
N ASN A 58 -20.45 -13.73 13.96
CA ASN A 58 -19.28 -13.10 14.57
C ASN A 58 -19.31 -11.60 14.29
N ARG A 59 -19.71 -10.83 15.31
CA ARG A 59 -19.51 -9.38 15.34
C ARG A 59 -18.00 -9.18 15.32
N LEU A 60 -17.43 -8.96 14.12
CA LEU A 60 -16.02 -8.66 13.98
C LEU A 60 -15.70 -7.52 14.96
N PRO A 61 -14.63 -7.61 15.77
CA PRO A 61 -14.21 -6.48 16.57
C PRO A 61 -13.97 -5.32 15.60
N ARG A 62 -14.78 -4.27 15.75
CA ARG A 62 -14.61 -3.02 15.01
C ARG A 62 -13.15 -2.60 15.19
N PRO A 63 -12.40 -2.26 14.13
CA PRO A 63 -11.04 -1.82 14.29
C PRO A 63 -11.03 -0.64 15.26
N GLN A 64 -10.41 -0.83 16.42
CA GLN A 64 -10.18 0.27 17.34
C GLN A 64 -9.26 1.24 16.63
N SER A 65 -9.65 2.52 16.60
CA SER A 65 -8.87 3.60 16.01
C SER A 65 -7.43 3.47 16.46
N THR A 66 -6.53 3.17 15.52
CA THR A 66 -5.09 3.17 15.75
C THR A 66 -4.72 4.46 16.45
N VAL A 67 -4.00 4.34 17.57
CA VAL A 67 -3.53 5.47 18.37
C VAL A 67 -2.82 6.45 17.45
N VAL A 68 -3.37 7.66 17.36
CA VAL A 68 -2.74 8.77 16.64
C VAL A 68 -1.54 9.18 17.47
N TYR A 69 -0.33 8.80 17.05
CA TYR A 69 0.89 9.31 17.64
C TYR A 69 1.10 10.74 17.15
N PRO A 70 1.02 11.76 18.01
CA PRO A 70 1.34 13.12 17.61
C PRO A 70 2.87 13.25 17.62
N ILE A 71 3.56 12.60 16.70
CA ILE A 71 5.00 12.86 16.50
C ILE A 71 5.09 14.25 15.90
N LYS A 72 5.26 15.25 16.76
CA LYS A 72 5.54 16.63 16.37
C LYS A 72 7.05 16.80 16.29
N TRP A 73 7.55 17.00 15.08
CA TRP A 73 8.94 17.39 14.89
C TRP A 73 9.13 18.85 15.28
N PRO A 74 10.26 19.22 15.92
CA PRO A 74 10.56 20.62 16.19
C PRO A 74 10.60 21.38 14.85
N GLY A 75 9.71 22.36 14.70
CA GLY A 75 9.55 23.13 13.46
C GLY A 75 8.40 22.71 12.55
N TRP A 76 7.54 21.76 12.96
CA TRP A 76 6.34 21.37 12.21
C TRP A 76 5.39 22.55 11.91
N ASP A 77 5.26 23.49 12.85
CA ASP A 77 4.39 24.66 12.72
C ASP A 77 5.07 25.85 12.01
N ARG A 78 6.29 25.67 11.47
CA ARG A 78 7.01 26.75 10.79
C ARG A 78 6.49 26.89 9.35
N PRO A 79 6.22 28.12 8.88
CA PRO A 79 5.88 28.34 7.49
C PRO A 79 7.03 27.87 6.59
N VAL A 80 6.70 27.12 5.55
CA VAL A 80 7.67 26.70 4.53
C VAL A 80 8.16 27.94 3.79
N VAL A 81 9.46 28.22 3.85
CA VAL A 81 10.07 29.30 3.07
C VAL A 81 10.34 28.76 1.67
N HIS A 82 9.60 29.26 0.70
CA HIS A 82 9.87 28.98 -0.71
C HIS A 82 10.99 29.91 -1.19
N PRO A 83 11.97 29.41 -1.97
CA PRO A 83 12.97 30.27 -2.57
C PRO A 83 12.31 31.26 -3.52
N THR A 84 12.60 32.55 -3.34
CA THR A 84 12.19 33.59 -4.29
C THR A 84 13.00 33.41 -5.58
N PRO A 85 12.36 33.38 -6.76
CA PRO A 85 13.10 33.33 -8.02
C PRO A 85 13.99 34.58 -8.14
N THR A 86 15.31 34.40 -8.10
CA THR A 86 16.29 35.44 -8.38
C THR A 86 16.63 35.42 -9.86
N VAL A 87 16.65 36.59 -10.50
CA VAL A 87 17.09 36.72 -11.89
C VAL A 87 18.60 36.53 -11.96
N SER A 88 19.07 35.54 -12.71
CA SER A 88 20.48 35.37 -13.05
C SER A 88 20.82 36.16 -14.32
N TYR A 89 21.71 37.14 -14.22
CA TYR A 89 22.24 37.84 -15.38
C TYR A 89 23.49 37.14 -15.92
N PRO A 90 23.74 37.19 -17.23
CA PRO A 90 24.98 36.67 -17.79
C PRO A 90 26.19 37.47 -17.28
N ILE A 91 27.22 36.74 -16.83
CA ILE A 91 28.52 37.33 -16.53
C ILE A 91 29.29 37.43 -17.86
N VAL A 92 29.58 38.66 -18.30
CA VAL A 92 30.41 38.89 -19.48
C VAL A 92 31.87 38.92 -19.04
N PHE A 93 32.65 37.94 -19.46
CA PHE A 93 34.10 37.95 -19.25
C PHE A 93 34.77 38.83 -20.31
N PRO A 94 35.63 39.78 -19.93
CA PRO A 94 36.40 40.53 -20.90
C PRO A 94 37.37 39.59 -21.62
N THR A 95 37.32 39.58 -22.96
CA THR A 95 38.36 38.94 -23.77
C THR A 95 39.63 39.76 -23.64
N SER A 96 40.73 39.16 -23.20
CA SER A 96 42.05 39.77 -23.30
C SER A 96 42.36 39.96 -24.77
N GLY A 97 42.09 41.16 -25.29
CA GLY A 97 42.48 41.55 -26.63
C GLY A 97 43.99 41.40 -26.74
N SER A 98 44.41 40.52 -27.66
CA SER A 98 45.77 40.47 -28.16
C SER A 98 46.14 41.88 -28.63
N GLY A 99 46.90 42.59 -27.79
CA GLY A 99 47.65 43.77 -28.21
C GLY A 99 48.53 43.39 -29.39
N ARG A 100 48.55 44.29 -30.37
CA ARG A 100 49.46 44.30 -31.51
C ARG A 100 50.92 44.19 -31.08
#